data_AF-A0AAU9R8C3-F1
#
_entry.id   AF-A0AAU9R8C3-F1
#
_cell.length_a   1.000
_cell.length_b   1.000
_cell.length_c   1.000
_cell.angle_alpha   90.00
_cell.angle_beta   90.00
_cell.angle_gamma   90.00
#
_symmetry.space_group_name_H-M   'P 1'
#
loop_
_entity.id
_entity.type
_entity.pdbx_description
1 polymer ?
#
loop_
_entity_poly.entity_id
_entity_poly.type
_entity_poly.pdbx_seq_one_letter_code
_entity_poly.pdbx_strand_id
1 'polypeptide(L)'
;MPPKMPDFSSSGKHKYVKLGYQYLVNHFLTLLLIPIIAYIAVEFFRMGPKELLNHLNSLHFDPLHILCSSFLIIFVSTVYFMSKPRTVYLVDYSCFKPPVTCRVPFATFMEHSRLILKDNPKSVEFQMRILERSGLGEETCLPPAIHYIPPTPSMESSRSEAEMVIFTAMEDLFKKTGLKPKDIDILVVNCSLFSPTPSLSAMVINKYKLRSNVKSFNLSGMGCSAGLISVDVARDLLQVHPNSNAVIVSTEIITPNYYQGKERAMLLPNCLFRMGAAAILLSNRRSDRWRAKYKLCHLVRTHKGAEDKSYYCVYEQEDNEGHVGINLSKDLMAIAGEALKSNITTIGN
;
A
#
# COMPACT_ATOMS: atom_id res chain seq x y z
N MET A 1 -0.62 -5.50 -48.85
CA MET A 1 -0.87 -4.96 -47.50
C MET A 1 0.38 -4.18 -47.11
N PRO A 2 0.32 -2.86 -46.86
CA PRO A 2 1.53 -2.08 -46.59
C PRO A 2 2.08 -2.43 -45.19
N PRO A 3 3.41 -2.35 -44.98
CA PRO A 3 4.01 -2.63 -43.68
C PRO A 3 3.66 -1.52 -42.68
N LYS A 4 3.22 -1.92 -41.47
CA LYS A 4 3.02 -1.02 -40.33
C LYS A 4 4.37 -0.41 -39.93
N MET A 5 4.46 0.92 -39.95
CA MET A 5 5.56 1.64 -39.33
C MET A 5 5.50 1.50 -37.79
N PRO A 6 6.64 1.42 -37.10
CA PRO A 6 6.69 1.42 -35.65
C PRO A 6 6.52 2.84 -35.11
N ASP A 7 5.46 3.08 -34.33
CA ASP A 7 5.25 4.34 -33.61
C ASP A 7 5.93 4.26 -32.23
N PHE A 8 7.18 4.73 -32.17
CA PHE A 8 7.95 4.89 -30.93
C PHE A 8 8.37 6.35 -30.80
N SER A 9 7.48 7.24 -30.33
CA SER A 9 7.93 8.59 -29.91
C SER A 9 7.08 9.36 -28.87
N SER A 10 6.09 8.75 -28.20
CA SER A 10 5.19 9.51 -27.30
C SER A 10 5.35 9.25 -25.79
N SER A 11 5.92 8.12 -25.36
CA SER A 11 5.89 7.73 -23.92
C SER A 11 6.68 8.65 -22.98
N GLY A 12 7.83 9.18 -23.43
CA GLY A 12 8.65 10.10 -22.62
C GLY A 12 8.02 11.48 -22.43
N LYS A 13 7.48 12.08 -23.51
CA LYS A 13 6.95 13.46 -23.49
C LYS A 13 5.70 13.58 -22.61
N HIS A 14 4.81 12.59 -22.61
CA HIS A 14 3.62 12.62 -21.76
C HIS A 14 3.95 12.57 -20.26
N LYS A 15 5.03 11.88 -19.86
CA LYS A 15 5.46 11.79 -18.46
C LYS A 15 5.95 13.14 -17.94
N TYR A 16 6.76 13.87 -18.72
CA TYR A 16 7.24 15.21 -18.36
C TYR A 16 6.13 16.26 -18.40
N VAL A 17 5.19 16.17 -19.35
CA VAL A 17 4.04 17.09 -19.41
C VAL A 17 3.12 16.90 -18.19
N LYS A 18 2.90 15.66 -17.75
CA LYS A 18 2.08 15.37 -16.56
C LYS A 18 2.75 15.85 -15.27
N LEU A 19 4.07 15.66 -15.15
CA LEU A 19 4.88 16.19 -14.03
C LEU A 19 4.89 17.71 -14.01
N GLY A 20 5.09 18.35 -15.17
CA GLY A 20 5.03 19.80 -15.32
C GLY A 20 3.66 20.35 -14.94
N TYR A 21 2.58 19.71 -15.41
CA TYR A 21 1.21 20.09 -15.06
C TYR A 21 0.91 19.92 -13.56
N GLN A 22 1.30 18.79 -12.95
CA GLN A 22 1.15 18.59 -11.50
C GLN A 22 1.96 19.60 -10.69
N TYR A 23 3.18 19.94 -11.12
CA TYR A 23 3.99 20.98 -10.48
C TYR A 23 3.32 22.36 -10.60
N LEU A 24 2.84 22.71 -11.80
CA LEU A 24 2.15 23.97 -12.07
C LEU A 24 0.87 24.11 -11.25
N VAL A 25 0.07 23.04 -11.15
CA VAL A 25 -1.16 23.01 -10.34
C VAL A 25 -0.83 23.06 -8.84
N ASN A 26 0.13 22.27 -8.36
CA ASN A 26 0.51 22.23 -6.95
C ASN A 26 1.19 23.52 -6.48
N HIS A 27 1.81 24.28 -7.39
CA HIS A 27 2.51 25.53 -7.08
C HIS A 27 1.86 26.74 -7.75
N PHE A 28 0.62 26.62 -8.24
CA PHE A 28 -0.06 27.67 -9.02
C PHE A 28 -0.11 29.00 -8.26
N LEU A 29 -0.53 28.98 -6.99
CA LEU A 29 -0.54 30.17 -6.14
C LEU A 29 0.86 30.74 -5.94
N THR A 30 1.87 29.89 -5.80
CA THR A 30 3.26 30.33 -5.59
C THR A 30 3.82 30.97 -6.86
N LEU A 31 3.55 30.36 -8.02
CA LEU A 31 3.92 30.86 -9.35
C LEU A 31 3.18 32.15 -9.71
N LEU A 32 1.97 32.36 -9.19
CA LEU A 32 1.22 33.61 -9.38
C LEU A 32 1.70 34.72 -8.43
N LEU A 33 2.01 34.39 -7.17
CA LEU A 33 2.41 35.38 -6.15
C LEU A 33 3.85 35.89 -6.34
N ILE A 34 4.79 35.05 -6.77
CA ILE A 34 6.20 35.44 -6.97
C ILE A 34 6.37 36.63 -7.96
N PRO A 35 5.79 36.61 -9.18
CA PRO A 35 5.94 37.73 -10.12
C PRO A 35 5.23 39.00 -9.64
N ILE A 36 4.12 38.89 -8.90
CA ILE A 36 3.44 40.04 -8.29
C ILE A 36 4.35 40.68 -7.23
N ILE A 37 4.95 39.88 -6.35
CA ILE A 37 5.90 40.36 -5.33
C ILE A 37 7.15 40.96 -5.99
N ALA A 38 7.67 40.32 -7.04
CA ALA A 38 8.83 40.83 -7.77
C ALA A 38 8.53 42.16 -8.49
N TYR A 39 7.35 42.31 -9.09
CA TYR A 39 6.91 43.56 -9.69
C TYR A 39 6.80 44.69 -8.66
N ILE A 40 6.15 44.41 -7.51
CA ILE A 40 6.06 45.36 -6.40
C ILE A 40 7.46 45.74 -5.89
N ALA A 41 8.37 44.78 -5.76
CA ALA A 41 9.74 45.04 -5.34
C ALA A 41 10.51 45.89 -6.35
N VAL A 42 10.38 45.62 -7.65
CA VAL A 42 11.02 46.41 -8.72
C VAL A 42 10.50 47.85 -8.74
N GLU A 43 9.20 48.06 -8.59
CA GLU A 43 8.65 49.41 -8.49
C GLU A 43 9.08 50.12 -7.20
N PHE A 44 9.16 49.39 -6.08
CA PHE A 44 9.69 49.91 -4.83
C PHE A 44 11.16 50.36 -4.95
N PHE A 45 11.99 49.62 -5.69
CA PHE A 45 13.39 49.98 -5.97
C PHE A 45 13.56 51.07 -7.03
N ARG A 46 12.58 51.26 -7.92
CA ARG A 46 12.55 52.34 -8.91
C ARG A 46 12.15 53.68 -8.30
N MET A 47 11.26 53.67 -7.30
CA MET A 47 10.87 54.86 -6.57
C MET A 47 12.03 55.38 -5.71
N GLY A 48 12.36 56.66 -5.84
CA GLY A 48 13.38 57.30 -4.99
C GLY A 48 12.92 57.40 -3.52
N PRO A 49 13.83 57.46 -2.53
CA PRO A 49 13.47 57.49 -1.10
C PRO A 49 12.58 58.68 -0.71
N LYS A 50 12.64 59.79 -1.45
CA LYS A 50 11.77 60.97 -1.25
C LYS A 50 10.35 60.78 -1.81
N GLU A 51 10.20 60.07 -2.94
CA GLU A 51 8.89 59.74 -3.52
C GLU A 51 8.17 58.68 -2.68
N LEU A 52 8.93 57.72 -2.15
CA LEU A 52 8.43 56.69 -1.24
C LEU A 52 7.87 57.30 0.06
N LEU A 53 8.57 58.29 0.63
CA LEU A 53 8.12 59.01 1.82
C LEU A 53 6.85 59.84 1.56
N ASN A 54 6.73 60.46 0.38
CA ASN A 54 5.54 61.19 -0.02
C ASN A 54 4.36 60.25 -0.31
N HIS A 55 4.59 59.08 -0.92
CA HIS A 55 3.54 58.08 -1.16
C HIS A 55 3.04 57.46 0.15
N LEU A 56 3.94 57.17 1.10
CA LEU A 56 3.58 56.71 2.44
C LEU A 56 2.83 57.78 3.25
N ASN A 57 3.18 59.06 3.11
CA ASN A 57 2.47 60.17 3.75
C ASN A 57 1.14 60.52 3.06
N SER A 58 1.00 60.26 1.76
CA SER A 58 -0.25 60.45 1.00
C SER A 58 -1.17 59.23 1.01
N LEU A 59 -0.69 58.09 1.51
CA LEU A 59 -1.48 56.89 1.75
C LEU A 59 -2.40 57.12 2.96
N HIS A 60 -3.43 57.96 2.75
CA HIS A 60 -4.67 57.82 3.48
C HIS A 60 -5.28 56.49 3.05
N PHE A 61 -4.88 55.41 3.72
CA PHE A 61 -5.57 54.14 3.58
C PHE A 61 -6.99 54.35 4.11
N ASP A 62 -7.93 54.57 3.20
CA ASP A 62 -9.34 54.51 3.55
C ASP A 62 -9.59 53.19 4.28
N PRO A 63 -10.45 53.16 5.31
CA PRO A 63 -10.77 51.95 6.06
C PRO A 63 -11.14 50.77 5.13
N LEU A 64 -11.69 51.08 3.96
CA LEU A 64 -12.05 50.16 2.90
C LEU A 64 -10.83 49.48 2.26
N HIS A 65 -9.72 50.19 2.04
CA HIS A 65 -8.48 49.60 1.51
C HIS A 65 -7.82 48.67 2.54
N ILE A 66 -7.78 49.05 3.82
CA ILE A 66 -7.25 48.19 4.90
C ILE A 66 -8.08 46.91 5.01
N LEU A 67 -9.40 47.04 4.95
CA LEU A 67 -10.32 45.91 4.98
C LEU A 67 -10.11 44.98 3.76
N CYS A 68 -10.03 45.52 2.55
CA CYS A 68 -9.79 44.75 1.33
C CYS A 68 -8.44 44.03 1.34
N SER A 69 -7.37 44.71 1.77
CA SER A 69 -6.03 44.12 1.86
C SER A 69 -5.96 43.04 2.94
N SER A 70 -6.58 43.25 4.10
CA SER A 70 -6.64 42.23 5.16
C SER A 70 -7.45 41.00 4.74
N PHE A 71 -8.60 41.20 4.08
CA PHE A 71 -9.40 40.12 3.52
C PHE A 71 -8.62 39.34 2.47
N LEU A 72 -7.91 40.02 1.56
CA LEU A 72 -7.09 39.38 0.54
C LEU A 72 -5.96 38.56 1.15
N ILE A 73 -5.27 39.08 2.17
CA ILE A 73 -4.21 38.34 2.89
C ILE A 73 -4.79 37.10 3.58
N ILE A 74 -5.93 37.23 4.28
CA ILE A 74 -6.60 36.11 4.95
C ILE A 74 -7.06 35.07 3.92
N PHE A 75 -7.65 35.51 2.82
CA PHE A 75 -8.12 34.64 1.73
C PHE A 75 -6.96 33.89 1.10
N VAL A 76 -5.90 34.59 0.67
CA VAL A 76 -4.70 33.97 0.07
C VAL A 76 -4.03 33.02 1.05
N SER A 77 -3.90 33.41 2.32
CA SER A 77 -3.33 32.55 3.36
C SER A 77 -4.17 31.30 3.58
N THR A 78 -5.50 31.46 3.66
CA THR A 78 -6.44 30.34 3.84
C THR A 78 -6.35 29.38 2.67
N VAL A 79 -6.42 29.90 1.43
CA VAL A 79 -6.27 29.09 0.21
C VAL A 79 -4.91 28.39 0.21
N TYR A 80 -3.81 29.09 0.49
CA TYR A 80 -2.47 28.51 0.55
C TYR A 80 -2.36 27.36 1.58
N PHE A 81 -2.89 27.54 2.79
CA PHE A 81 -2.88 26.50 3.81
C PHE A 81 -3.81 25.33 3.49
N MET A 82 -4.92 25.58 2.78
CA MET A 82 -5.84 24.54 2.32
C MET A 82 -5.32 23.76 1.11
N SER A 83 -4.54 24.40 0.24
CA SER A 83 -3.94 23.79 -0.95
C SER A 83 -2.70 22.93 -0.64
N LYS A 84 -2.08 23.09 0.54
CA LYS A 84 -0.92 22.28 0.90
C LYS A 84 -1.29 20.82 1.16
N PRO A 85 -0.57 19.85 0.57
CA PRO A 85 -0.72 18.44 0.91
C PRO A 85 -0.53 18.21 2.40
N ARG A 86 -1.43 17.42 2.98
CA ARG A 86 -1.36 17.04 4.39
C ARG A 86 -0.23 16.05 4.57
N THR A 87 0.57 16.25 5.60
CA THR A 87 1.59 15.25 5.97
C THR A 87 0.91 13.99 6.48
N VAL A 88 1.36 12.84 6.00
CA VAL A 88 0.94 11.52 6.49
C VAL A 88 2.04 10.95 7.37
N TYR A 89 1.68 10.56 8.58
CA TYR A 89 2.54 9.97 9.58
C TYR A 89 2.24 8.48 9.71
N LEU A 90 3.27 7.64 9.72
CA LEU A 90 3.17 6.29 10.24
C LEU A 90 3.38 6.39 11.74
N VAL A 91 2.28 6.25 12.47
CA VAL A 91 2.25 6.40 13.92
C VAL A 91 2.89 5.19 14.59
N ASP A 92 2.34 4.00 14.32
CA ASP A 92 2.88 2.73 14.79
C ASP A 92 2.41 1.57 13.89
N TYR A 93 2.95 0.39 14.10
CA TYR A 93 2.53 -0.85 13.47
C TYR A 93 2.71 -2.06 14.40
N SER A 94 1.95 -3.11 14.13
CA SER A 94 2.07 -4.41 14.80
C SER A 94 2.03 -5.51 13.77
N CYS A 95 2.96 -6.45 13.87
CA CYS A 95 2.95 -7.66 13.06
C CYS A 95 2.43 -8.83 13.90
N PHE A 96 1.60 -9.67 13.29
CA PHE A 96 1.21 -10.94 13.87
C PHE A 96 2.45 -11.79 14.13
N LYS A 97 2.57 -12.29 15.36
CA LYS A 97 3.58 -13.26 15.75
C LYS A 97 2.86 -14.59 15.99
N PRO A 98 3.00 -15.57 15.07
CA PRO A 98 2.33 -16.84 15.21
C PRO A 98 2.72 -17.56 16.52
N PRO A 99 1.79 -18.28 17.16
CA PRO A 99 2.15 -19.14 18.29
C PRO A 99 3.05 -20.29 17.82
N VAL A 100 3.83 -20.84 18.76
CA VAL A 100 4.75 -21.96 18.48
C VAL A 100 4.07 -23.19 17.87
N THR A 101 2.77 -23.37 18.11
CA THR A 101 1.96 -24.44 17.53
C THR A 101 1.77 -24.32 16.01
N CYS A 102 1.98 -23.14 15.43
CA CYS A 102 1.92 -22.92 13.99
C CYS A 102 3.28 -23.13 13.30
N ARG A 103 4.36 -23.32 14.06
CA ARG A 103 5.72 -23.49 13.53
C ARG A 103 5.84 -24.79 12.74
N VAL A 104 6.48 -24.70 11.57
CA VAL A 104 6.76 -25.87 10.73
C VAL A 104 8.26 -25.89 10.37
N PRO A 105 9.07 -26.67 11.11
CA PRO A 105 10.46 -26.94 10.73
C PRO A 105 10.55 -27.65 9.38
N PHE A 106 11.71 -27.57 8.73
CA PHE A 106 11.91 -28.23 7.43
C PHE A 106 11.73 -29.74 7.51
N ALA A 107 12.17 -30.37 8.60
CA ALA A 107 11.98 -31.80 8.81
C ALA A 107 10.49 -32.20 8.81
N THR A 108 9.66 -31.46 9.55
CA THR A 108 8.21 -31.67 9.60
C THR A 108 7.56 -31.46 8.25
N PHE A 109 7.90 -30.37 7.56
CA PHE A 109 7.38 -30.12 6.21
C PHE A 109 7.72 -31.28 5.26
N MET A 110 8.98 -31.74 5.29
CA MET A 110 9.43 -32.83 4.41
C MET A 110 8.79 -34.17 4.74
N GLU A 111 8.52 -34.45 6.01
CA GLU A 111 7.76 -35.63 6.42
C GLU A 111 6.31 -35.57 5.89
N HIS A 112 5.63 -34.43 6.07
CA HIS A 112 4.28 -34.24 5.55
C HIS A 112 4.24 -34.36 4.03
N SER A 113 5.18 -33.75 3.31
CA SER A 113 5.31 -33.86 1.87
C SER A 113 5.46 -35.31 1.40
N ARG A 114 6.24 -36.15 2.09
CA ARG A 114 6.39 -37.57 1.76
C ARG A 114 5.09 -38.36 1.93
N LEU A 115 4.32 -38.02 2.96
CA LEU A 115 3.04 -38.68 3.23
C LEU A 115 1.95 -38.26 2.23
N ILE A 116 1.88 -36.97 1.92
CA ILE A 116 0.88 -36.39 1.00
C ILE A 116 1.20 -36.78 -0.45
N LEU A 117 2.47 -36.68 -0.87
CA LEU A 117 2.93 -36.95 -2.23
C LEU A 117 3.59 -38.34 -2.35
N LYS A 118 3.09 -39.33 -1.60
CA LYS A 118 3.66 -40.69 -1.53
C LYS A 118 3.90 -41.32 -2.91
N ASP A 119 2.99 -41.08 -3.85
CA ASP A 119 3.04 -41.63 -5.21
C ASP A 119 3.84 -40.73 -6.19
N ASN A 120 4.39 -39.60 -5.71
CA ASN A 120 5.10 -38.59 -6.51
C ASN A 120 6.47 -38.22 -5.90
N PRO A 121 7.44 -39.15 -5.82
CA PRO A 121 8.73 -38.91 -5.17
C PRO A 121 9.55 -37.77 -5.81
N LYS A 122 9.41 -37.56 -7.13
CA LYS A 122 10.07 -36.44 -7.84
C LYS A 122 9.56 -35.07 -7.39
N SER A 123 8.29 -34.97 -6.97
CA SER A 123 7.71 -33.73 -6.45
C SER A 123 8.20 -33.44 -5.04
N VAL A 124 8.37 -34.48 -4.20
CA VAL A 124 9.00 -34.35 -2.89
C VAL A 124 10.43 -33.86 -3.00
N GLU A 125 11.25 -34.48 -3.87
CA GLU A 125 12.64 -34.05 -4.10
C GLU A 125 12.70 -32.61 -4.65
N PHE A 126 11.73 -32.23 -5.49
CA PHE A 126 11.60 -30.87 -5.97
C PHE A 126 11.32 -29.87 -4.82
N GLN A 127 10.35 -30.14 -3.96
CA GLN A 127 10.04 -29.30 -2.80
C GLN A 127 11.24 -29.17 -1.84
N MET A 128 11.96 -30.26 -1.60
CA MET A 128 13.18 -30.27 -0.79
C MET A 128 14.22 -29.28 -1.30
N ARG A 129 14.54 -29.35 -2.60
CA ARG A 129 15.49 -28.42 -3.23
C ARG A 129 15.06 -26.96 -3.16
N ILE A 130 13.76 -26.70 -3.24
CA ILE A 130 13.21 -25.34 -3.11
C ILE A 130 13.38 -24.85 -1.67
N LEU A 131 13.00 -25.63 -0.66
CA LEU A 131 13.15 -25.26 0.75
C LEU A 131 14.60 -24.92 1.10
N GLU A 132 15.55 -25.78 0.73
CA GLU A 132 16.99 -25.58 0.97
C GLU A 132 17.54 -24.28 0.37
N ARG A 133 16.91 -23.76 -0.68
CA ARG A 133 17.35 -22.55 -1.41
C ARG A 133 16.43 -21.35 -1.23
N SER A 134 15.34 -21.51 -0.49
CA SER A 134 14.28 -20.50 -0.35
C SER A 134 14.70 -19.29 0.51
N GLY A 135 15.71 -19.46 1.36
CA GLY A 135 16.08 -18.47 2.37
C GLY A 135 15.10 -18.41 3.56
N LEU A 136 14.14 -19.34 3.65
CA LEU A 136 13.24 -19.45 4.79
C LEU A 136 13.99 -20.01 6.01
N GLY A 137 13.57 -19.60 7.20
CA GLY A 137 14.10 -20.10 8.46
C GLY A 137 13.25 -21.25 9.05
N GLU A 138 13.83 -21.95 10.02
CA GLU A 138 13.18 -23.03 10.80
C GLU A 138 12.05 -22.56 11.72
N GLU A 139 11.87 -21.24 11.85
CA GLU A 139 10.84 -20.59 12.68
C GLU A 139 9.63 -20.11 11.85
N THR A 140 9.56 -20.47 10.57
CA THR A 140 8.40 -20.11 9.74
C THR A 140 7.16 -20.92 10.10
N CYS A 141 5.99 -20.33 9.84
CA CYS A 141 4.72 -20.86 10.33
C CYS A 141 3.70 -21.05 9.21
N LEU A 142 2.87 -22.09 9.36
CA LEU A 142 1.72 -22.41 8.51
C LEU A 142 0.44 -22.44 9.36
N PRO A 143 -0.73 -22.11 8.78
CA PRO A 143 -1.99 -22.11 9.52
C PRO A 143 -2.40 -23.53 9.92
N PRO A 144 -3.15 -23.70 11.03
CA PRO A 144 -3.51 -25.01 11.58
C PRO A 144 -4.07 -26.02 10.56
N ALA A 145 -4.86 -25.56 9.59
CA ALA A 145 -5.46 -26.40 8.55
C ALA A 145 -4.44 -27.18 7.69
N ILE A 146 -3.21 -26.65 7.57
CA ILE A 146 -2.13 -27.23 6.77
C ILE A 146 -1.28 -28.23 7.59
N HIS A 147 -1.48 -28.29 8.92
CA HIS A 147 -0.78 -29.26 9.78
C HIS A 147 -1.42 -30.66 9.74
N TYR A 148 -2.66 -30.79 9.27
CA TYR A 148 -3.31 -32.09 9.09
C TYR A 148 -2.74 -32.86 7.91
N ILE A 149 -2.80 -34.20 7.96
CA ILE A 149 -2.36 -35.09 6.88
C ILE A 149 -3.53 -36.02 6.50
N PRO A 150 -4.14 -35.85 5.31
CA PRO A 150 -3.91 -34.76 4.36
C PRO A 150 -4.42 -33.40 4.90
N PRO A 151 -3.93 -32.26 4.38
CA PRO A 151 -4.45 -30.94 4.73
C PRO A 151 -5.95 -30.84 4.45
N THR A 152 -6.68 -30.17 5.35
CA THR A 152 -8.14 -30.05 5.29
C THR A 152 -8.57 -28.59 5.16
N PRO A 153 -8.26 -27.91 4.03
CA PRO A 153 -8.68 -26.54 3.85
C PRO A 153 -10.20 -26.46 3.71
N SER A 154 -10.82 -25.56 4.46
CA SER A 154 -12.24 -25.24 4.36
C SER A 154 -12.44 -23.73 4.47
N MET A 155 -13.65 -23.27 4.12
CA MET A 155 -14.03 -21.87 4.34
C MET A 155 -13.99 -21.49 5.82
N GLU A 156 -14.35 -22.42 6.71
CA GLU A 156 -14.30 -22.22 8.16
C GLU A 156 -12.86 -22.09 8.66
N SER A 157 -11.95 -22.95 8.22
CA SER A 157 -10.55 -22.89 8.62
C SER A 157 -9.84 -21.66 8.05
N SER A 158 -10.20 -21.24 6.82
CA SER A 158 -9.72 -20.00 6.20
C SER A 158 -10.20 -18.76 6.95
N ARG A 159 -11.46 -18.73 7.39
CA ARG A 159 -11.99 -17.67 8.26
C ARG A 159 -11.28 -17.67 9.61
N SER A 160 -11.03 -18.84 10.19
CA SER A 160 -10.32 -18.97 11.47
C SER A 160 -8.89 -18.45 11.39
N GLU A 161 -8.17 -18.75 10.30
CA GLU A 161 -6.85 -18.15 10.04
C GLU A 161 -6.96 -16.62 9.95
N ALA A 162 -7.91 -16.10 9.16
CA ALA A 162 -8.12 -14.67 8.99
C ALA A 162 -8.40 -13.95 10.32
N GLU A 163 -9.29 -14.49 11.14
CA GLU A 163 -9.58 -13.94 12.46
C GLU A 163 -8.35 -13.96 13.37
N MET A 164 -7.62 -15.08 13.40
CA MET A 164 -6.41 -15.22 14.22
C MET A 164 -5.37 -14.16 13.85
N VAL A 165 -5.01 -14.04 12.58
CA VAL A 165 -3.91 -13.16 12.17
C VAL A 165 -4.31 -11.69 12.22
N ILE A 166 -5.52 -11.35 11.77
CA ILE A 166 -5.98 -9.95 11.70
C ILE A 166 -6.27 -9.41 13.10
N PHE A 167 -7.03 -10.15 13.92
CA PHE A 167 -7.45 -9.63 15.22
C PHE A 167 -6.25 -9.49 16.16
N THR A 168 -5.36 -10.46 16.21
CA THR A 168 -4.14 -10.38 17.03
C THR A 168 -3.28 -9.17 16.64
N ALA A 169 -3.03 -8.94 15.34
CA ALA A 169 -2.24 -7.80 14.88
C ALA A 169 -2.90 -6.45 15.23
N MET A 170 -4.23 -6.37 15.11
CA MET A 170 -4.99 -5.15 15.44
C MET A 170 -5.07 -4.90 16.95
N GLU A 171 -5.28 -5.93 17.77
CA GLU A 171 -5.29 -5.83 19.23
C GLU A 171 -3.94 -5.33 19.76
N ASP A 172 -2.84 -5.87 19.23
CA ASP A 172 -1.49 -5.39 19.55
C ASP A 172 -1.30 -3.93 19.14
N LEU A 173 -1.80 -3.52 17.97
CA LEU A 173 -1.74 -2.12 17.52
C LEU A 173 -2.54 -1.20 18.45
N PHE A 174 -3.76 -1.59 18.83
CA PHE A 174 -4.60 -0.83 19.76
C PHE A 174 -3.93 -0.69 21.13
N LYS A 175 -3.35 -1.78 21.64
CA LYS A 175 -2.63 -1.77 22.92
C LYS A 175 -1.41 -0.84 22.89
N LYS A 176 -0.61 -0.86 21.81
CA LYS A 176 0.57 0.00 21.67
C LYS A 176 0.23 1.48 21.52
N THR A 177 -0.84 1.78 20.79
CA THR A 177 -1.15 3.17 20.36
C THR A 177 -2.21 3.86 21.22
N GLY A 178 -2.99 3.10 22.00
CA GLY A 178 -4.19 3.60 22.68
C GLY A 178 -5.33 3.97 21.73
N LEU A 179 -5.22 3.64 20.43
CA LEU A 179 -6.24 3.93 19.43
C LEU A 179 -7.53 3.17 19.77
N LYS A 180 -8.63 3.88 19.96
CA LYS A 180 -9.93 3.25 20.15
C LYS A 180 -10.51 2.87 18.79
N PRO A 181 -11.24 1.75 18.67
CA PRO A 181 -11.90 1.39 17.42
C PRO A 181 -12.82 2.50 16.86
N LYS A 182 -13.47 3.25 17.75
CA LYS A 182 -14.29 4.40 17.39
C LYS A 182 -13.51 5.61 16.87
N ASP A 183 -12.18 5.61 16.91
CA ASP A 183 -11.33 6.68 16.37
C ASP A 183 -10.76 6.34 14.98
N ILE A 184 -11.10 5.17 14.43
CA ILE A 184 -10.71 4.77 13.06
C ILE A 184 -11.67 5.43 12.07
N ASP A 185 -11.14 6.24 11.15
CA ASP A 185 -11.91 6.94 10.12
C ASP A 185 -11.88 6.16 8.79
N ILE A 186 -10.73 5.55 8.49
CA ILE A 186 -10.47 4.79 7.27
C ILE A 186 -9.92 3.41 7.65
N LEU A 187 -10.45 2.35 7.06
CA LEU A 187 -9.97 0.98 7.19
C LEU A 187 -9.65 0.42 5.81
N VAL A 188 -8.41 -0.02 5.59
CA VAL A 188 -8.01 -0.72 4.37
C VAL A 188 -7.51 -2.09 4.76
N VAL A 189 -8.21 -3.15 4.35
CA VAL A 189 -7.76 -4.53 4.53
C VAL A 189 -7.32 -5.06 3.17
N ASN A 190 -6.13 -5.64 3.10
CA ASN A 190 -5.68 -6.36 1.91
C ASN A 190 -5.35 -7.81 2.23
N CYS A 191 -5.78 -8.70 1.34
CA CYS A 191 -5.45 -10.12 1.32
C CYS A 191 -5.57 -10.62 -0.12
N SER A 192 -4.52 -11.25 -0.65
CA SER A 192 -4.50 -11.66 -2.06
C SER A 192 -5.26 -12.95 -2.26
N LEU A 193 -5.01 -13.94 -1.41
CA LEU A 193 -5.41 -15.34 -1.59
C LEU A 193 -6.75 -15.71 -0.93
N PHE A 194 -7.42 -14.78 -0.25
CA PHE A 194 -8.71 -15.04 0.36
C PHE A 194 -9.64 -13.82 0.31
N SER A 195 -10.73 -13.94 -0.45
CA SER A 195 -11.74 -12.89 -0.64
C SER A 195 -13.15 -13.41 -0.37
N PRO A 196 -13.52 -13.64 0.91
CA PRO A 196 -14.83 -14.18 1.28
C PRO A 196 -15.94 -13.14 1.17
N THR A 197 -17.19 -13.61 1.12
CA THR A 197 -18.39 -12.80 1.39
C THR A 197 -19.00 -13.23 2.74
N PRO A 198 -19.23 -12.30 3.69
CA PRO A 198 -18.79 -10.90 3.73
C PRO A 198 -17.26 -10.75 3.76
N SER A 199 -16.76 -9.59 3.31
CA SER A 199 -15.33 -9.27 3.17
C SER A 199 -14.56 -9.28 4.51
N LEU A 200 -13.23 -9.34 4.42
CA LEU A 200 -12.36 -9.24 5.61
C LEU A 200 -12.47 -7.87 6.29
N SER A 201 -12.66 -6.79 5.50
CA SER A 201 -12.95 -5.47 6.06
C SER A 201 -14.27 -5.45 6.86
N ALA A 202 -15.32 -6.10 6.35
CA ALA A 202 -16.60 -6.22 7.06
C ALA A 202 -16.47 -7.06 8.35
N MET A 203 -15.64 -8.11 8.33
CA MET A 203 -15.31 -8.91 9.50
C MET A 203 -14.67 -8.06 10.61
N VAL A 204 -13.70 -7.21 10.26
CA VAL A 204 -13.06 -6.26 11.20
C VAL A 204 -14.07 -5.25 11.74
N ILE A 205 -14.89 -4.65 10.86
CA ILE A 205 -15.93 -3.69 11.26
C ILE A 205 -16.89 -4.30 12.27
N ASN A 206 -17.35 -5.53 12.02
CA ASN A 206 -18.27 -6.23 12.89
C ASN A 206 -17.63 -6.63 14.23
N LYS A 207 -16.37 -7.10 14.22
CA LYS A 207 -15.65 -7.49 15.44
C LYS A 207 -15.48 -6.32 16.40
N TYR A 208 -15.00 -5.18 15.90
CA TYR A 208 -14.65 -4.02 16.74
C TYR A 208 -15.76 -2.96 16.84
N LYS A 209 -16.91 -3.23 16.21
CA LYS A 209 -18.06 -2.32 16.18
C LYS A 209 -17.63 -0.91 15.77
N LEU A 210 -16.94 -0.81 14.64
CA LEU A 210 -16.50 0.48 14.09
C LEU A 210 -17.69 1.41 13.84
N ARG A 211 -17.41 2.70 13.62
CA ARG A 211 -18.46 3.69 13.35
C ARG A 211 -19.19 3.37 12.04
N SER A 212 -20.48 3.70 11.97
CA SER A 212 -21.32 3.46 10.78
C SER A 212 -20.85 4.23 9.54
N ASN A 213 -20.08 5.30 9.73
CA ASN A 213 -19.51 6.13 8.67
C ASN A 213 -18.03 5.82 8.38
N VAL A 214 -17.49 4.69 8.87
CA VAL A 214 -16.11 4.28 8.56
C VAL A 214 -15.96 4.05 7.06
N LYS A 215 -14.87 4.55 6.47
CA LYS A 215 -14.55 4.31 5.07
C LYS A 215 -13.75 3.02 4.97
N SER A 216 -14.41 1.92 4.60
CA SER A 216 -13.79 0.60 4.55
C SER A 216 -13.53 0.11 3.13
N PHE A 217 -12.33 -0.41 2.89
CA PHE A 217 -11.89 -0.96 1.61
C PHE A 217 -11.33 -2.37 1.81
N ASN A 218 -11.66 -3.29 0.91
CA ASN A 218 -11.08 -4.63 0.86
C ASN A 218 -10.37 -4.81 -0.48
N LEU A 219 -9.05 -5.02 -0.44
CA LEU A 219 -8.20 -5.14 -1.62
C LEU A 219 -7.75 -6.59 -1.78
N SER A 220 -8.01 -7.19 -2.94
CA SER A 220 -7.67 -8.59 -3.24
C SER A 220 -7.02 -8.76 -4.61
N GLY A 221 -6.31 -9.88 -4.81
CA GLY A 221 -5.65 -10.20 -6.08
C GLY A 221 -4.47 -9.29 -6.47
N MET A 222 -3.84 -8.59 -5.52
CA MET A 222 -2.74 -7.64 -5.79
C MET A 222 -1.34 -8.19 -5.47
N GLY A 223 -1.28 -9.41 -4.95
CA GLY A 223 -0.05 -10.12 -4.59
C GLY A 223 0.81 -9.36 -3.58
N CYS A 224 2.12 -9.61 -3.62
CA CYS A 224 3.09 -9.04 -2.67
C CYS A 224 3.15 -7.49 -2.66
N SER A 225 2.57 -6.82 -3.66
CA SER A 225 2.52 -5.35 -3.73
C SER A 225 1.35 -4.72 -2.94
N ALA A 226 0.39 -5.54 -2.49
CA ALA A 226 -0.87 -5.10 -1.87
C ALA A 226 -0.67 -4.19 -0.65
N GLY A 227 0.39 -4.42 0.14
CA GLY A 227 0.74 -3.59 1.28
C GLY A 227 1.03 -2.14 0.88
N LEU A 228 1.91 -1.92 -0.12
CA LEU A 228 2.22 -0.57 -0.61
C LEU A 228 1.02 0.08 -1.32
N ILE A 229 0.23 -0.69 -2.05
CA ILE A 229 -1.01 -0.20 -2.67
C ILE A 229 -2.02 0.26 -1.59
N SER A 230 -2.06 -0.43 -0.45
CA SER A 230 -2.92 -0.01 0.66
C SER A 230 -2.46 1.29 1.29
N VAL A 231 -1.13 1.49 1.40
CA VAL A 231 -0.56 2.77 1.86
C VAL A 231 -0.88 3.89 0.87
N ASP A 232 -0.82 3.62 -0.43
CA ASP A 232 -1.20 4.56 -1.50
C ASP A 232 -2.66 5.03 -1.36
N VAL A 233 -3.59 4.08 -1.28
CA VAL A 233 -5.03 4.35 -1.07
C VAL A 233 -5.28 5.12 0.22
N ALA A 234 -4.68 4.70 1.34
CA ALA A 234 -4.85 5.37 2.62
C ALA A 234 -4.28 6.79 2.59
N ARG A 235 -3.13 7.01 1.95
CA ARG A 235 -2.50 8.33 1.82
C ARG A 235 -3.37 9.27 1.01
N ASP A 236 -3.96 8.82 -0.08
CA ASP A 236 -4.85 9.65 -0.91
C ASP A 236 -6.13 10.03 -0.14
N LEU A 237 -6.72 9.08 0.59
CA LEU A 237 -7.87 9.37 1.46
C LEU A 237 -7.52 10.33 2.60
N LEU A 238 -6.31 10.23 3.17
CA LEU A 238 -5.81 11.17 4.17
C LEU A 238 -5.47 12.55 3.58
N GLN A 239 -5.30 12.70 2.26
CA GLN A 239 -5.24 14.02 1.65
C GLN A 239 -6.62 14.68 1.64
N VAL A 240 -7.69 13.90 1.42
CA VAL A 240 -9.06 14.41 1.33
C VAL A 240 -9.71 14.60 2.71
N HIS A 241 -9.44 13.72 3.66
CA HIS A 241 -10.07 13.71 4.99
C HIS A 241 -9.14 14.27 6.06
N PRO A 242 -9.32 15.55 6.49
CA PRO A 242 -8.47 16.16 7.51
C PRO A 242 -8.64 15.47 8.88
N ASN A 243 -7.59 15.54 9.71
CA ASN A 243 -7.59 15.06 11.10
C ASN A 243 -8.09 13.62 11.27
N SER A 244 -7.74 12.74 10.35
CA SER A 244 -8.24 11.37 10.27
C SER A 244 -7.16 10.34 10.60
N ASN A 245 -7.59 9.21 11.16
CA ASN A 245 -6.79 8.01 11.35
C ASN A 245 -7.16 6.96 10.30
N ALA A 246 -6.16 6.41 9.63
CA ALA A 246 -6.32 5.27 8.73
C ALA A 246 -5.61 4.05 9.31
N VAL A 247 -6.32 2.92 9.40
CA VAL A 247 -5.74 1.63 9.76
C VAL A 247 -5.66 0.77 8.51
N ILE A 248 -4.45 0.29 8.21
CA ILE A 248 -4.21 -0.70 7.16
C ILE A 248 -3.97 -2.04 7.82
N VAL A 249 -4.64 -3.08 7.37
CA VAL A 249 -4.34 -4.47 7.69
C VAL A 249 -3.85 -5.14 6.42
N SER A 250 -2.57 -5.48 6.37
CA SER A 250 -1.99 -6.25 5.27
C SER A 250 -1.78 -7.68 5.75
N THR A 251 -2.42 -8.65 5.11
CA THR A 251 -2.36 -10.04 5.54
C THR A 251 -2.34 -10.98 4.34
N GLU A 252 -1.84 -12.19 4.55
CA GLU A 252 -1.97 -13.27 3.59
C GLU A 252 -2.55 -14.49 4.30
N ILE A 253 -3.72 -14.93 3.83
CA ILE A 253 -4.45 -16.10 4.34
C ILE A 253 -4.23 -17.23 3.34
N ILE A 254 -3.41 -18.20 3.74
CA ILE A 254 -2.89 -19.21 2.79
C ILE A 254 -3.65 -20.53 2.84
N THR A 255 -4.48 -20.75 3.87
CA THR A 255 -5.30 -21.96 4.02
C THR A 255 -6.05 -22.38 2.77
N PRO A 256 -6.81 -21.51 2.07
CA PRO A 256 -7.64 -21.95 0.94
C PRO A 256 -6.83 -22.36 -0.31
N ASN A 257 -5.54 -22.01 -0.37
CA ASN A 257 -4.71 -22.15 -1.58
C ASN A 257 -3.62 -23.22 -1.43
N TYR A 258 -3.78 -24.17 -0.50
CA TYR A 258 -2.86 -25.30 -0.43
C TYR A 258 -3.04 -26.22 -1.64
N TYR A 259 -2.08 -26.23 -2.55
CA TYR A 259 -2.16 -27.01 -3.78
C TYR A 259 -1.97 -28.50 -3.50
N GLN A 260 -2.90 -29.34 -3.98
CA GLN A 260 -2.92 -30.80 -3.74
C GLN A 260 -2.50 -31.64 -4.96
N GLY A 261 -2.26 -31.01 -6.12
CA GLY A 261 -1.81 -31.71 -7.32
C GLY A 261 -0.29 -31.90 -7.38
N LYS A 262 0.23 -32.12 -8.60
CA LYS A 262 1.65 -32.45 -8.85
C LYS A 262 2.40 -31.46 -9.75
N GLU A 263 1.73 -30.43 -10.25
CA GLU A 263 2.35 -29.45 -11.12
C GLU A 263 3.39 -28.63 -10.37
N ARG A 264 4.64 -28.69 -10.86
CA ARG A 264 5.78 -28.07 -10.16
C ARG A 264 5.56 -26.59 -9.92
N ALA A 265 5.08 -25.85 -10.92
CA ALA A 265 4.85 -24.41 -10.82
C ALA A 265 3.87 -24.03 -9.70
N MET A 266 2.92 -24.92 -9.38
CA MET A 266 1.92 -24.74 -8.31
C MET A 266 2.36 -25.34 -6.96
N LEU A 267 3.36 -26.22 -6.95
CA LEU A 267 3.99 -26.71 -5.71
C LEU A 267 4.96 -25.70 -5.09
N LEU A 268 5.48 -24.72 -5.85
CA LEU A 268 6.35 -23.66 -5.30
C LEU A 268 5.64 -22.87 -4.18
N PRO A 269 4.41 -22.34 -4.35
CA PRO A 269 3.68 -21.65 -3.29
C PRO A 269 3.62 -22.41 -1.97
N ASN A 270 3.35 -23.72 -1.99
CA ASN A 270 3.33 -24.54 -0.77
C ASN A 270 4.66 -24.49 -0.01
N CYS A 271 5.78 -24.34 -0.72
CA CYS A 271 7.10 -24.23 -0.11
C CYS A 271 7.39 -22.81 0.40
N LEU A 272 6.92 -21.78 -0.32
CA LEU A 272 7.34 -20.39 -0.13
C LEU A 272 6.41 -19.56 0.77
N PHE A 273 5.10 -19.72 0.61
CA PHE A 273 4.13 -18.86 1.28
C PHE A 273 3.98 -19.22 2.75
N ARG A 274 3.86 -18.18 3.59
CA ARG A 274 3.71 -18.30 5.04
C ARG A 274 2.59 -17.39 5.49
N MET A 275 1.91 -17.79 6.55
CA MET A 275 0.85 -16.96 7.13
C MET A 275 1.44 -15.70 7.77
N GLY A 276 0.70 -14.60 7.72
CA GLY A 276 1.14 -13.36 8.36
C GLY A 276 0.13 -12.23 8.27
N ALA A 277 0.29 -11.25 9.15
CA ALA A 277 -0.44 -10.00 9.11
C ALA A 277 0.38 -8.84 9.69
N ALA A 278 0.13 -7.64 9.20
CA ALA A 278 0.61 -6.38 9.74
C ALA A 278 -0.55 -5.38 9.83
N ALA A 279 -0.78 -4.84 11.02
CA ALA A 279 -1.69 -3.73 11.24
C ALA A 279 -0.87 -2.43 11.37
N ILE A 280 -1.20 -1.41 10.59
CA ILE A 280 -0.43 -0.17 10.46
C ILE A 280 -1.37 1.01 10.72
N LEU A 281 -0.99 1.91 11.63
CA LEU A 281 -1.71 3.16 11.89
C LEU A 281 -1.05 4.32 11.15
N LEU A 282 -1.80 4.90 10.22
CA LEU A 282 -1.47 6.16 9.57
C LEU A 282 -2.35 7.29 10.11
N SER A 283 -1.80 8.50 10.22
CA SER A 283 -2.54 9.69 10.65
C SER A 283 -2.06 10.92 9.89
N ASN A 284 -2.97 11.86 9.64
CA ASN A 284 -2.62 13.21 9.17
C ASN A 284 -2.83 14.30 10.25
N ARG A 285 -3.08 13.90 11.50
CA ARG A 285 -3.26 14.81 12.62
C ARG A 285 -1.92 15.43 13.02
N ARG A 286 -1.88 16.75 13.16
CA ARG A 286 -0.65 17.45 13.58
C ARG A 286 -0.18 17.03 14.97
N SER A 287 -1.12 16.65 15.86
CA SER A 287 -0.83 16.16 17.21
C SER A 287 -0.03 14.86 17.22
N ASP A 288 -0.15 14.03 16.18
CA ASP A 288 0.53 12.73 16.10
C ASP A 288 1.99 12.84 15.65
N ARG A 289 2.42 14.02 15.20
CA ARG A 289 3.79 14.26 14.70
C ARG A 289 4.87 13.83 15.69
N TRP A 290 4.67 14.10 16.98
CA TRP A 290 5.68 13.88 18.03
C TRP A 290 5.88 12.41 18.39
N ARG A 291 4.83 11.59 18.19
CA ARG A 291 4.84 10.15 18.52
C ARG A 291 4.97 9.25 17.29
N ALA A 292 4.98 9.84 16.10
CA ALA A 292 5.06 9.09 14.86
C ALA A 292 6.45 8.48 14.67
N LYS A 293 6.50 7.21 14.29
CA LYS A 293 7.76 6.54 13.95
C LYS A 293 8.34 7.06 12.63
N TYR A 294 7.48 7.32 11.65
CA TYR A 294 7.91 7.79 10.32
C TYR A 294 6.97 8.85 9.74
N LYS A 295 7.52 9.64 8.81
CA LYS A 295 6.77 10.52 7.92
C LYS A 295 6.84 9.94 6.51
N LEU A 296 5.69 9.83 5.84
CA LEU A 296 5.64 9.42 4.45
C LEU A 296 6.09 10.58 3.55
N CYS A 297 7.25 10.44 2.91
CA CYS A 297 7.82 11.46 2.02
C CYS A 297 7.42 11.23 0.57
N HIS A 298 7.70 10.04 0.05
CA HIS A 298 7.45 9.67 -1.34
C HIS A 298 6.80 8.29 -1.39
N LEU A 299 5.95 8.08 -2.39
CA LEU A 299 5.43 6.76 -2.72
C LEU A 299 5.28 6.71 -4.23
N VAL A 300 5.86 5.66 -4.81
CA VAL A 300 5.81 5.43 -6.25
C VAL A 300 5.18 4.06 -6.47
N ARG A 301 4.21 4.03 -7.39
CA ARG A 301 3.56 2.81 -7.84
C ARG A 301 3.98 2.50 -9.26
N THR A 302 4.48 1.28 -9.47
CA THR A 302 4.78 0.74 -10.79
C THR A 302 3.79 -0.38 -11.10
N HIS A 303 3.22 -0.38 -12.30
CA HIS A 303 2.25 -1.40 -12.71
C HIS A 303 2.62 -1.91 -14.10
N LYS A 304 2.96 -3.20 -14.20
CA LYS A 304 3.32 -3.84 -15.48
C LYS A 304 2.22 -4.76 -16.02
N GLY A 305 1.03 -4.80 -15.41
CA GLY A 305 -0.04 -5.74 -15.79
C GLY A 305 -0.66 -5.53 -17.18
N ALA A 306 -0.25 -4.51 -17.94
CA ALA A 306 -0.60 -4.38 -19.35
C ALA A 306 0.29 -5.26 -20.28
N GLU A 307 1.38 -5.81 -19.75
CA GLU A 307 2.27 -6.73 -20.46
C GLU A 307 1.85 -8.18 -20.17
N ASP A 308 1.60 -8.98 -21.20
CA ASP A 308 1.14 -10.38 -21.04
C ASP A 308 2.05 -11.21 -20.13
N LYS A 309 3.38 -11.09 -20.29
CA LYS A 309 4.34 -11.79 -19.43
C LYS A 309 4.17 -11.43 -17.96
N SER A 310 3.92 -10.15 -17.67
CA SER A 310 3.72 -9.66 -16.31
C SER A 310 2.34 -10.07 -15.77
N TYR A 311 1.32 -10.10 -16.62
CA TYR A 311 -0.04 -10.52 -16.27
C TYR A 311 -0.12 -12.02 -15.93
N TYR A 312 0.45 -12.89 -16.76
CA TYR A 312 0.48 -14.34 -16.54
C TYR A 312 1.61 -14.81 -15.60
N CYS A 313 2.30 -13.88 -14.94
CA CYS A 313 3.48 -14.19 -14.14
C CYS A 313 3.16 -14.98 -12.86
N VAL A 314 2.07 -14.58 -12.20
CA VAL A 314 1.49 -15.23 -11.03
C VAL A 314 -0.01 -15.32 -11.30
N TYR A 315 -0.52 -16.53 -11.46
CA TYR A 315 -1.89 -16.74 -11.91
C TYR A 315 -2.54 -17.90 -11.15
N GLU A 316 -3.74 -17.67 -10.62
CA GLU A 316 -4.55 -18.70 -10.00
C GLU A 316 -5.33 -19.45 -11.08
N GLN A 317 -5.15 -20.77 -11.15
CA GLN A 317 -5.79 -21.62 -12.17
C GLN A 317 -5.92 -23.06 -11.68
N GLU A 318 -6.76 -23.82 -12.37
CA GLU A 318 -6.84 -25.27 -12.20
C GLU A 318 -5.73 -25.97 -13.00
N ASP A 319 -5.23 -27.08 -12.47
CA ASP A 319 -4.42 -28.02 -13.24
C ASP A 319 -5.31 -28.96 -14.08
N ASN A 320 -4.68 -29.86 -14.85
CA ASN A 320 -5.38 -30.80 -15.73
C ASN A 320 -6.25 -31.83 -14.97
N GLU A 321 -6.07 -31.96 -13.65
CA GLU A 321 -6.82 -32.86 -12.78
C GLU A 321 -7.90 -32.10 -11.96
N GLY A 322 -8.06 -30.79 -12.21
CA GLY A 322 -9.05 -29.95 -11.53
C GLY A 322 -8.60 -29.40 -10.18
N HIS A 323 -7.33 -29.56 -9.79
CA HIS A 323 -6.83 -28.96 -8.54
C HIS A 323 -6.49 -27.49 -8.77
N VAL A 324 -7.12 -26.61 -7.99
CA VAL A 324 -6.81 -25.17 -7.99
C VAL A 324 -5.44 -24.92 -7.36
N GLY A 325 -4.62 -24.10 -7.99
CA GLY A 325 -3.32 -23.69 -7.47
C GLY A 325 -2.83 -22.36 -8.03
N ILE A 326 -1.85 -21.78 -7.33
CA ILE A 326 -1.17 -20.56 -7.79
C ILE A 326 0.03 -20.94 -8.65
N ASN A 327 -0.07 -20.70 -9.95
CA ASN A 327 1.02 -20.94 -10.88
C ASN A 327 2.05 -19.80 -10.80
N LEU A 328 3.30 -20.14 -10.48
CA LEU A 328 4.44 -19.22 -10.55
C LEU A 328 5.26 -19.46 -11.82
N SER A 329 5.30 -18.47 -12.70
CA SER A 329 6.09 -18.51 -13.93
C SER A 329 7.60 -18.56 -13.64
N LYS A 330 8.36 -19.23 -14.51
CA LYS A 330 9.83 -19.26 -14.45
C LYS A 330 10.46 -17.87 -14.66
N ASP A 331 9.74 -16.96 -15.32
CA ASP A 331 10.18 -15.60 -15.58
C ASP A 331 9.95 -14.64 -14.39
N LEU A 332 9.36 -15.13 -13.29
CA LEU A 332 8.96 -14.31 -12.14
C LEU A 332 10.09 -13.43 -11.61
N MET A 333 11.29 -13.99 -11.45
CA MET A 333 12.43 -13.23 -10.92
C MET A 333 12.87 -12.10 -11.87
N ALA A 334 12.85 -12.36 -13.19
CA ALA A 334 13.22 -11.36 -14.19
C ALA A 334 12.19 -10.22 -14.23
N ILE A 335 10.90 -10.58 -14.27
CA ILE A 335 9.78 -9.63 -14.29
C ILE A 335 9.76 -8.77 -13.02
N ALA A 336 9.94 -9.39 -11.85
CA ALA A 336 10.02 -8.68 -10.58
C ALA A 336 11.23 -7.72 -10.54
N GLY A 337 12.39 -8.16 -11.04
CA GLY A 337 13.60 -7.34 -11.14
C GLY A 337 13.42 -6.11 -12.03
N GLU A 338 12.77 -6.27 -13.19
CA GLU A 338 12.44 -5.15 -14.08
C GLU A 338 11.45 -4.16 -13.45
N ALA A 339 10.41 -4.68 -12.79
CA ALA A 339 9.42 -3.85 -12.10
C ALA A 339 10.07 -3.04 -10.96
N LEU A 340 10.95 -3.67 -10.19
CA LEU A 340 11.70 -3.03 -9.12
C LEU A 340 12.67 -1.98 -9.67
N LYS A 341 13.40 -2.27 -10.75
CA LYS A 341 14.28 -1.32 -11.43
C LYS A 341 13.50 -0.07 -11.85
N SER A 342 12.37 -0.24 -12.52
CA SER A 342 11.50 0.88 -12.94
C SER A 342 10.99 1.70 -11.75
N ASN A 343 10.65 1.02 -10.64
CA ASN A 343 10.20 1.67 -9.41
C ASN A 343 11.31 2.53 -8.78
N ILE A 344 12.50 1.96 -8.56
CA ILE A 344 13.64 2.66 -7.95
C ILE A 344 14.08 3.84 -8.82
N THR A 345 14.14 3.69 -10.15
CA THR A 345 14.47 4.81 -11.06
C THR A 345 13.46 5.95 -10.97
N THR A 346 12.19 5.65 -10.67
CA THR A 346 11.16 6.70 -10.52
C THR A 346 11.19 7.35 -9.13
N ILE A 347 11.72 6.68 -8.10
CA ILE A 347 11.94 7.28 -6.77
C ILE A 347 13.18 8.20 -6.76
N GLY A 348 14.23 7.82 -7.50
CA GLY A 348 15.49 8.57 -7.56
C GLY A 348 15.47 9.81 -8.45
N ASN A 349 14.42 9.98 -9.26
CA ASN A 349 14.15 11.18 -10.07
C ASN A 349 13.06 12.00 -9.40
#